data_AF-A0A2A9NBI7-F1
#
_entry.id   AF-A0A2A9NBI7-F1
#
_cell.length_a   1.000
_cell.length_b   1.000
_cell.length_c   1.000
_cell.angle_alpha   90.00
_cell.angle_beta   90.00
_cell.angle_gamma   90.00
#
_symmetry.space_group_name_H-M   'P 1'
#
loop_
_entity.id
_entity.type
_entity.pdbx_description
1 polymer ?
#
loop_
_entity_poly.entity_id
_entity_poly.type
_entity_poly.pdbx_seq_one_letter_code
_entity_poly.pdbx_strand_id
1 'polypeptide(L)'
;MIDAHRQREQKWVAVMSSVQPSQSRKSKKVKKLLLDGVPASVRYLVWSHVTDGRARIVAGVYARLGSRGRVPASELIEKDLVRYFKEYPQLQGLQSPVLVLLQAYMSMVPDVQYSAGLTLIVGQLLLQGPEEEVFWIFVSLMDSYLRPYFSFMSQQLEVDSALFGRALEANDGQVAKKVLLELSIPPSEICSSWFTSVFVENLPTGYVNRVWDLFMYEGIPFLMRVGLAIINCCRRILLECTSDASVLEVLHHPPSRLLPPNPDALVTLALSQKLKDDDVRKQRIKMEAQVKRQTQAQQAPRKTAAAPASISLPKT
;
A
#
# COMPACT_ATOMS: atom_id res chain seq x y z
N MET A 1 1.93 20.02 -27.36
CA MET A 1 1.57 19.15 -26.21
C MET A 1 0.90 17.85 -26.64
N ILE A 2 -0.05 17.87 -27.59
CA ILE A 2 -0.73 16.66 -28.10
C ILE A 2 0.24 15.67 -28.75
N ASP A 3 1.18 16.14 -29.58
CA ASP A 3 2.14 15.26 -30.26
C ASP A 3 3.08 14.53 -29.28
N ALA A 4 3.53 15.23 -28.23
CA ALA A 4 4.36 14.62 -27.19
C ALA A 4 3.59 13.57 -26.37
N HIS A 5 2.28 13.76 -26.17
CA HIS A 5 1.42 12.76 -25.54
C HIS A 5 1.27 11.52 -26.43
N ARG A 6 0.93 11.72 -27.71
CA ARG A 6 0.79 10.64 -28.70
C ARG A 6 2.08 9.84 -28.89
N GLN A 7 3.22 10.51 -28.93
CA GLN A 7 4.53 9.85 -29.01
C GLN A 7 4.82 8.98 -27.77
N ARG A 8 4.47 9.44 -26.56
CA ARG A 8 4.61 8.63 -25.35
C ARG A 8 3.71 7.40 -25.37
N GLU A 9 2.48 7.56 -25.83
CA GLU A 9 1.54 6.45 -26.00
C GLU A 9 2.08 5.39 -26.97
N GLN A 10 2.57 5.82 -28.14
CA GLN A 10 3.14 4.92 -29.15
C GLN A 10 4.39 4.17 -28.62
N LYS A 11 5.24 4.84 -27.83
CA LYS A 11 6.38 4.20 -27.17
C LYS A 11 5.92 3.08 -26.22
N TRP A 12 4.86 3.32 -25.45
CA TRP A 12 4.29 2.30 -24.56
C TRP A 12 3.72 1.12 -25.33
N VAL A 13 2.93 1.36 -26.38
CA VAL A 13 2.38 0.30 -27.24
C VAL A 13 3.50 -0.55 -27.86
N ALA A 14 4.55 0.10 -28.37
CA ALA A 14 5.70 -0.60 -28.96
C ALA A 14 6.48 -1.44 -27.94
N VAL A 15 6.68 -0.92 -26.72
CA VAL A 15 7.38 -1.67 -25.67
C VAL A 15 6.54 -2.86 -25.17
N MET A 16 5.23 -2.67 -24.95
CA MET A 16 4.35 -3.77 -24.52
C MET A 16 4.21 -4.87 -25.58
N SER A 17 4.44 -4.55 -26.86
CA SER A 17 4.45 -5.53 -27.96
C SER A 17 5.77 -6.29 -28.10
N SER A 18 6.88 -5.75 -27.56
CA SER A 18 8.22 -6.30 -27.76
C SER A 18 8.86 -6.89 -26.50
N VAL A 19 8.41 -6.47 -25.32
CA VAL A 19 8.85 -7.01 -24.03
C VAL A 19 7.73 -7.90 -23.49
N GLN A 20 8.03 -9.12 -23.09
CA GLN A 20 7.02 -9.98 -22.48
C GLN A 20 6.66 -9.46 -21.06
N PRO A 21 5.38 -9.50 -20.65
CA PRO A 21 4.94 -9.11 -19.31
C PRO A 21 5.78 -9.72 -18.17
N SER A 22 6.07 -11.03 -18.24
CA SER A 22 6.89 -11.76 -17.26
C SER A 22 8.33 -11.25 -17.12
N GLN A 23 8.84 -10.53 -18.12
CA GLN A 23 10.18 -9.94 -18.15
C GLN A 23 10.17 -8.42 -17.89
N SER A 24 8.98 -7.81 -17.83
CA SER A 24 8.79 -6.36 -17.74
C SER A 24 9.59 -5.74 -16.59
N ARG A 25 9.53 -6.32 -15.39
CA ARG A 25 10.21 -5.85 -14.17
C ARG A 25 11.74 -5.93 -14.21
N LYS A 26 12.32 -6.61 -15.20
CA LYS A 26 13.77 -6.67 -15.44
C LYS A 26 14.20 -5.80 -16.61
N SER A 27 13.25 -5.22 -17.34
CA SER A 27 13.52 -4.47 -18.57
C SER A 27 13.89 -3.01 -18.26
N LYS A 28 15.14 -2.65 -18.57
CA LYS A 28 15.60 -1.25 -18.51
C LYS A 28 14.77 -0.33 -19.41
N LYS A 29 14.23 -0.84 -20.52
CA LYS A 29 13.36 -0.07 -21.43
C LYS A 29 12.04 0.29 -20.74
N VAL A 30 11.41 -0.69 -20.08
CA VAL A 30 10.18 -0.48 -19.30
C VAL A 30 10.45 0.50 -18.17
N LYS A 31 11.52 0.28 -17.37
CA LYS A 31 11.90 1.21 -16.30
C LYS A 31 12.08 2.65 -16.79
N LYS A 32 12.76 2.85 -17.92
CA LYS A 32 12.95 4.18 -18.51
C LYS A 32 11.61 4.82 -18.86
N LEU A 33 10.71 4.11 -19.54
CA LEU A 33 9.39 4.67 -19.87
C LEU A 33 8.54 4.94 -18.64
N LEU A 34 8.64 4.10 -17.60
CA LEU A 34 7.98 4.37 -16.32
C LEU A 34 8.50 5.66 -15.71
N LEU A 35 9.79 5.97 -15.78
CA LEU A 35 10.36 7.23 -15.30
C LEU A 35 9.91 8.44 -16.14
N ASP A 36 9.74 8.28 -17.45
CA ASP A 36 9.24 9.33 -18.37
C ASP A 36 7.73 9.62 -18.22
N GLY A 37 7.02 8.79 -17.45
CA GLY A 37 5.59 8.92 -17.13
C GLY A 37 4.67 8.10 -18.04
N VAL A 38 3.56 7.63 -17.45
CA VAL A 38 2.55 6.81 -18.14
C VAL A 38 1.35 7.67 -18.55
N PRO A 39 1.02 7.77 -19.85
CA PRO A 39 -0.19 8.44 -20.31
C PRO A 39 -1.46 7.79 -19.75
N ALA A 40 -2.47 8.60 -19.43
CA ALA A 40 -3.72 8.09 -18.84
C ALA A 40 -4.45 7.10 -19.77
N SER A 41 -4.41 7.31 -21.08
CA SER A 41 -5.04 6.46 -22.10
C SER A 41 -4.57 5.00 -22.09
N VAL A 42 -3.35 4.73 -21.64
CA VAL A 42 -2.76 3.39 -21.64
C VAL A 42 -2.39 2.91 -20.23
N ARG A 43 -2.74 3.65 -19.17
CA ARG A 43 -2.24 3.36 -17.82
C ARG A 43 -2.63 1.98 -17.32
N TYR A 44 -3.90 1.60 -17.43
CA TYR A 44 -4.33 0.27 -17.00
C TYR A 44 -3.67 -0.85 -17.83
N LEU A 45 -3.40 -0.61 -19.13
CA LEU A 45 -2.69 -1.57 -19.98
C LEU A 45 -1.24 -1.74 -19.53
N VAL A 46 -0.56 -0.64 -19.20
CA VAL A 46 0.79 -0.66 -18.65
C VAL A 46 0.81 -1.38 -17.30
N TRP A 47 -0.13 -1.07 -16.40
CA TRP A 47 -0.26 -1.74 -15.10
C TRP A 47 -0.52 -3.24 -15.24
N SER A 48 -1.43 -3.65 -16.12
CA SER A 48 -1.68 -5.05 -16.49
C SER A 48 -0.42 -5.73 -17.03
N HIS A 49 0.35 -5.03 -17.86
CA HIS A 49 1.60 -5.54 -18.43
C HIS A 49 2.72 -5.71 -17.38
N VAL A 50 2.95 -4.71 -16.52
CA VAL A 50 4.05 -4.75 -15.54
C VAL A 50 3.79 -5.68 -14.37
N THR A 51 2.51 -5.94 -14.06
CA THR A 51 2.08 -6.91 -13.04
C THR A 51 1.89 -8.31 -13.60
N ASP A 52 2.05 -8.51 -14.92
CA ASP A 52 1.71 -9.77 -15.60
C ASP A 52 0.27 -10.24 -15.29
N GLY A 53 -0.66 -9.28 -15.15
CA GLY A 53 -2.05 -9.54 -14.77
C GLY A 53 -2.77 -10.41 -15.79
N ARG A 54 -2.47 -10.24 -17.09
CA ARG A 54 -3.09 -11.03 -18.16
C ARG A 54 -2.76 -12.52 -18.10
N ALA A 55 -1.58 -12.91 -17.62
CA ALA A 55 -1.23 -14.32 -17.47
C ALA A 55 -2.11 -15.04 -16.42
N ARG A 56 -2.82 -14.27 -15.58
CA ARG A 56 -3.72 -14.80 -14.54
C ARG A 56 -5.16 -14.92 -15.02
N ILE A 57 -5.51 -14.37 -16.19
CA ILE A 57 -6.88 -14.37 -16.69
C ILE A 57 -7.34 -15.80 -16.94
N VAL A 58 -8.44 -16.16 -16.27
CA VAL A 58 -9.15 -17.41 -16.53
C VAL A 58 -10.58 -17.06 -16.96
N ALA A 59 -10.90 -17.39 -18.21
CA ALA A 59 -12.18 -17.00 -18.83
C ALA A 59 -13.39 -17.40 -17.97
N GLY A 60 -14.26 -16.42 -17.72
CA GLY A 60 -15.50 -16.58 -16.96
C GLY A 60 -15.34 -16.79 -15.45
N VAL A 61 -14.11 -16.84 -14.90
CA VAL A 61 -13.92 -16.95 -13.44
C VAL A 61 -14.46 -15.73 -12.73
N TYR A 62 -14.15 -14.52 -13.22
CA TYR A 62 -14.62 -13.29 -12.61
C TYR A 62 -16.15 -13.24 -12.54
N ALA A 63 -16.83 -13.49 -13.66
CA ALA A 63 -18.29 -13.55 -13.74
C ALA A 63 -18.90 -14.58 -12.76
N ARG A 64 -18.31 -15.79 -12.66
CA ARG A 64 -18.77 -16.82 -11.71
C ARG A 64 -18.52 -16.44 -10.25
N LEU A 65 -17.47 -15.70 -9.94
CA LEU A 65 -17.19 -15.22 -8.59
C LEU A 65 -18.14 -14.08 -8.20
N GLY A 66 -18.38 -13.14 -9.11
CA GLY A 66 -19.34 -12.05 -8.90
C GLY A 66 -20.78 -12.53 -8.67
N SER A 67 -21.15 -13.70 -9.22
CA SER A 67 -22.46 -14.31 -8.98
C SER A 67 -22.62 -15.05 -7.65
N ARG A 68 -21.57 -15.16 -6.82
CA ARG A 68 -21.62 -15.87 -5.52
C ARG A 68 -22.37 -15.11 -4.44
N GLY A 69 -22.68 -13.82 -4.67
CA GLY A 69 -23.44 -12.99 -3.75
C GLY A 69 -22.58 -12.33 -2.68
N ARG A 70 -23.23 -11.92 -1.58
CA ARG A 70 -22.62 -11.07 -0.55
C ARG A 70 -21.64 -11.85 0.32
N VAL A 71 -20.52 -11.19 0.64
CA VAL A 71 -19.56 -11.61 1.67
C VAL A 71 -19.82 -10.86 2.99
N PRO A 72 -19.31 -11.32 4.16
CA PRO A 72 -19.53 -10.66 5.44
C PRO A 72 -19.17 -9.16 5.47
N ALA A 73 -18.19 -8.75 4.67
CA ALA A 73 -17.74 -7.35 4.57
C ALA A 73 -18.59 -6.46 3.65
N SER A 74 -19.63 -6.98 2.98
CA SER A 74 -20.35 -6.24 1.93
C SER A 74 -20.93 -4.91 2.40
N GLU A 75 -21.51 -4.85 3.60
CA GLU A 75 -22.07 -3.61 4.15
C GLU A 75 -20.99 -2.58 4.51
N LEU A 76 -19.81 -3.04 4.92
CA LEU A 76 -18.68 -2.15 5.19
C LEU A 76 -18.10 -1.59 3.89
N ILE A 77 -17.99 -2.43 2.86
CA ILE A 77 -17.58 -2.00 1.51
C ILE A 77 -18.52 -0.91 0.99
N GLU A 78 -19.84 -1.10 1.10
CA GLU A 78 -20.84 -0.11 0.68
C GLU A 78 -20.71 1.21 1.45
N LYS A 79 -20.48 1.18 2.76
CA LYS A 79 -20.26 2.38 3.58
C LYS A 79 -18.99 3.12 3.18
N ASP A 80 -17.89 2.40 3.00
CA ASP A 80 -16.61 3.01 2.61
C ASP A 80 -16.66 3.55 1.18
N LEU A 81 -17.39 2.90 0.28
CA LEU A 81 -17.63 3.39 -1.08
C LEU A 81 -18.34 4.75 -1.07
N VAL A 82 -19.38 4.91 -0.23
CA VAL A 82 -20.08 6.20 -0.06
C VAL A 82 -19.13 7.24 0.56
N ARG A 83 -18.32 6.85 1.54
CA ARG A 83 -17.38 7.76 2.22
C ARG A 83 -16.30 8.30 1.28
N TYR A 84 -15.64 7.42 0.52
CA TYR A 84 -14.42 7.75 -0.21
C TYR A 84 -14.65 8.09 -1.68
N PHE A 85 -15.72 7.56 -2.30
CA PHE A 85 -15.98 7.73 -3.73
C PHE A 85 -17.31 8.41 -4.05
N LYS A 86 -17.84 9.23 -3.13
CA LYS A 86 -19.11 9.98 -3.32
C LYS A 86 -19.17 10.78 -4.63
N GLU A 87 -18.03 11.26 -5.12
CA GLU A 87 -17.90 12.08 -6.32
C GLU A 87 -17.82 11.27 -7.63
N TYR A 88 -17.88 9.93 -7.54
CA TYR A 88 -17.77 9.01 -8.67
C TYR A 88 -19.04 8.16 -8.81
N PRO A 89 -20.14 8.68 -9.39
CA PRO A 89 -21.41 7.97 -9.52
C PRO A 89 -21.30 6.61 -10.22
N GLN A 90 -20.36 6.48 -11.17
CA GLN A 90 -20.10 5.24 -11.89
C GLN A 90 -19.57 4.11 -11.00
N LEU A 91 -19.04 4.43 -9.82
CA LEU A 91 -18.60 3.43 -8.83
C LEU A 91 -19.69 3.11 -7.80
N GLN A 92 -20.82 3.81 -7.79
CA GLN A 92 -21.87 3.70 -6.77
C GLN A 92 -22.97 2.68 -7.15
N GLY A 93 -23.86 2.38 -6.21
CA GLY A 93 -25.07 1.57 -6.43
C GLY A 93 -24.99 0.12 -5.95
N LEU A 94 -26.14 -0.58 -6.01
CA LEU A 94 -26.30 -1.96 -5.52
C LEU A 94 -25.44 -2.99 -6.27
N GLN A 95 -25.09 -2.70 -7.52
CA GLN A 95 -24.16 -3.47 -8.35
C GLN A 95 -22.88 -2.67 -8.62
N SER A 96 -22.40 -1.97 -7.59
CA SER A 96 -21.14 -1.23 -7.67
C SER A 96 -20.01 -2.15 -8.15
N PRO A 97 -19.21 -1.73 -9.15
CA PRO A 97 -18.06 -2.51 -9.60
C PRO A 97 -17.03 -2.74 -8.48
N VAL A 98 -16.92 -1.82 -7.51
CA VAL A 98 -16.06 -1.97 -6.33
C VAL A 98 -16.56 -3.11 -5.44
N LEU A 99 -17.87 -3.13 -5.18
CA LEU A 99 -18.51 -4.14 -4.35
C LEU A 99 -18.39 -5.54 -4.99
N VAL A 100 -18.72 -5.66 -6.26
CA VAL A 100 -18.66 -6.93 -7.00
C VAL A 100 -17.22 -7.46 -7.04
N LEU A 101 -16.25 -6.60 -7.33
CA LEU A 101 -14.84 -7.00 -7.42
C LEU A 101 -14.29 -7.48 -6.07
N LEU A 102 -14.57 -6.76 -4.98
CA LEU A 102 -14.14 -7.16 -3.64
C LEU A 102 -14.86 -8.43 -3.15
N GLN A 103 -16.16 -8.57 -3.41
CA GLN A 103 -16.90 -9.81 -3.13
C GLN A 103 -16.30 -11.00 -3.87
N ALA A 104 -16.00 -10.84 -5.17
CA ALA A 104 -15.37 -11.86 -5.99
C ALA A 104 -14.00 -12.27 -5.44
N TYR A 105 -13.16 -11.28 -5.11
CA TYR A 105 -11.82 -11.53 -4.57
C TYR A 105 -11.86 -12.20 -3.20
N MET A 106 -12.65 -11.70 -2.26
CA MET A 106 -12.76 -12.27 -0.90
C MET A 106 -13.41 -13.67 -0.91
N SER A 107 -14.30 -13.95 -1.88
CA SER A 107 -14.85 -15.29 -2.09
C SER A 107 -13.83 -16.28 -2.66
N MET A 108 -12.83 -15.78 -3.38
CA MET A 108 -11.73 -16.55 -3.94
C MET A 108 -10.59 -16.74 -2.92
N VAL A 109 -10.40 -15.78 -2.02
CA VAL A 109 -9.27 -15.67 -1.11
C VAL A 109 -9.77 -15.47 0.33
N PRO A 110 -10.17 -16.56 1.01
CA PRO A 110 -10.85 -16.47 2.31
C PRO A 110 -9.94 -16.06 3.48
N ASP A 111 -8.62 -16.04 3.31
CA ASP A 111 -7.68 -15.59 4.36
C ASP A 111 -7.62 -14.06 4.50
N VAL A 112 -8.12 -13.32 3.51
CA VAL A 112 -8.09 -11.86 3.47
C VAL A 112 -9.20 -11.26 4.32
N GLN A 113 -8.79 -10.40 5.24
CA GLN A 113 -9.65 -9.58 6.07
C GLN A 113 -9.92 -8.24 5.40
N TYR A 114 -11.16 -7.79 5.50
CA TYR A 114 -11.53 -6.49 4.97
C TYR A 114 -10.93 -5.34 5.80
N SER A 115 -10.42 -4.33 5.09
CA SER A 115 -10.24 -2.98 5.61
C SER A 115 -10.60 -1.97 4.52
N ALA A 116 -10.87 -0.72 4.92
CA ALA A 116 -11.19 0.37 3.99
C ALA A 116 -10.11 0.58 2.91
N GLY A 117 -8.86 0.21 3.20
CA GLY A 117 -7.77 0.22 2.24
C GLY A 117 -8.05 -0.59 0.97
N LEU A 118 -8.75 -1.73 1.08
CA LEU A 118 -9.14 -2.53 -0.09
C LEU A 118 -10.14 -1.78 -0.99
N THR A 119 -11.12 -1.09 -0.40
CA THR A 119 -12.08 -0.26 -1.12
C THR A 119 -11.38 0.90 -1.83
N LEU A 120 -10.42 1.55 -1.16
CA LEU A 120 -9.61 2.61 -1.75
C LEU A 120 -8.76 2.12 -2.94
N ILE A 121 -8.07 0.98 -2.78
CA ILE A 121 -7.24 0.41 -3.85
C ILE A 121 -8.09 0.04 -5.06
N VAL A 122 -9.19 -0.69 -4.84
CA VAL A 122 -10.07 -1.15 -5.94
C VAL A 122 -10.75 0.03 -6.63
N GLY A 123 -11.28 0.99 -5.88
CA GLY A 123 -11.88 2.19 -6.45
C GLY A 123 -10.88 2.97 -7.30
N GLN A 124 -9.64 3.17 -6.82
CA GLN A 124 -8.59 3.85 -7.58
C GLN A 124 -8.22 3.11 -8.88
N LEU A 125 -8.15 1.78 -8.86
CA LEU A 125 -7.90 0.99 -10.08
C LEU A 125 -9.06 1.12 -11.09
N LEU A 126 -10.32 1.07 -10.62
CA LEU A 126 -11.51 1.17 -11.48
C LEU A 126 -11.66 2.54 -12.15
N LEU A 127 -11.03 3.59 -11.61
CA LEU A 127 -10.93 4.89 -12.30
C LEU A 127 -9.98 4.86 -13.51
N GLN A 128 -9.17 3.80 -13.69
CA GLN A 128 -8.18 3.73 -14.78
C GLN A 128 -8.57 2.79 -15.92
N GLY A 129 -9.46 1.81 -15.70
CA GLY A 129 -9.73 0.79 -16.70
C GLY A 129 -10.98 -0.04 -16.45
N PRO A 130 -11.31 -0.95 -17.39
CA PRO A 130 -12.50 -1.77 -17.31
C PRO A 130 -12.42 -2.79 -16.16
N GLU A 131 -13.58 -3.11 -15.59
CA GLU A 131 -13.74 -3.87 -14.35
C GLU A 131 -13.00 -5.22 -14.34
N GLU A 132 -13.15 -6.04 -15.37
CA GLU A 132 -12.51 -7.36 -15.40
C GLU A 132 -10.98 -7.27 -15.51
N GLU A 133 -10.44 -6.35 -16.33
CA GLU A 133 -8.99 -6.13 -16.38
C GLU A 133 -8.47 -5.64 -15.02
N VAL A 134 -9.22 -4.77 -14.35
CA VAL A 134 -8.90 -4.26 -13.01
C VAL A 134 -8.90 -5.37 -11.97
N PHE A 135 -9.85 -6.31 -12.02
CA PHE A 135 -9.85 -7.48 -11.14
C PHE A 135 -8.53 -8.26 -11.24
N TRP A 136 -8.05 -8.54 -12.45
CA TRP A 136 -6.81 -9.31 -12.64
C TRP A 136 -5.55 -8.54 -12.27
N ILE A 137 -5.53 -7.21 -12.49
CA ILE A 137 -4.47 -6.34 -11.95
C ILE A 137 -4.48 -6.42 -10.42
N PHE A 138 -5.65 -6.27 -9.78
CA PHE A 138 -5.79 -6.33 -8.33
C PHE A 138 -5.35 -7.68 -7.76
N VAL A 139 -5.75 -8.80 -8.36
CA VAL A 139 -5.27 -10.14 -7.99
C VAL A 139 -3.75 -10.21 -8.05
N SER A 140 -3.13 -9.69 -9.10
CA SER A 140 -1.67 -9.71 -9.23
C SER A 140 -0.97 -8.87 -8.16
N LEU A 141 -1.52 -7.70 -7.82
CA LEU A 141 -0.99 -6.84 -6.76
C LEU A 141 -1.11 -7.48 -5.38
N MET A 142 -2.25 -8.10 -5.10
CA MET A 142 -2.48 -8.83 -3.86
C MET A 142 -1.48 -9.98 -3.71
N ASP A 143 -1.32 -10.80 -4.75
CA ASP A 143 -0.40 -11.93 -4.73
C ASP A 143 1.07 -11.50 -4.62
N SER A 144 1.43 -10.41 -5.28
CA SER A 144 2.83 -9.97 -5.35
C SER A 144 3.28 -9.20 -4.11
N TYR A 145 2.37 -8.44 -3.49
CA TYR A 145 2.75 -7.44 -2.48
C TYR A 145 1.76 -7.29 -1.33
N LEU A 146 0.46 -7.19 -1.63
CA LEU A 146 -0.48 -6.56 -0.69
C LEU A 146 -1.21 -7.56 0.22
N ARG A 147 -1.49 -8.79 -0.24
CA ARG A 147 -2.27 -9.79 0.51
C ARG A 147 -1.77 -9.96 1.96
N PRO A 148 -0.45 -10.07 2.23
CA PRO A 148 0.02 -10.21 3.60
C PRO A 148 -0.32 -9.03 4.52
N TYR A 149 -0.69 -7.85 4.04
CA TYR A 149 -1.17 -6.77 4.91
C TYR A 149 -2.60 -6.96 5.39
N PHE A 150 -3.34 -7.91 4.79
CA PHE A 150 -4.74 -8.18 5.08
C PHE A 150 -5.01 -9.60 5.57
N SER A 151 -4.01 -10.47 5.69
CA SER A 151 -4.21 -11.86 6.13
C SER A 151 -4.25 -12.00 7.66
N PHE A 152 -5.18 -12.81 8.17
CA PHE A 152 -5.27 -13.18 9.59
C PHE A 152 -3.92 -13.77 10.04
N MET A 153 -3.27 -13.18 11.05
CA MET A 153 -1.94 -13.58 11.60
C MET A 153 -0.69 -13.13 10.84
N SER A 154 -0.82 -12.35 9.77
CA SER A 154 0.36 -11.80 9.12
C SER A 154 1.02 -10.71 9.97
N GLN A 155 2.34 -10.73 10.02
CA GLN A 155 3.18 -9.70 10.65
C GLN A 155 3.83 -8.78 9.62
N GLN A 156 3.39 -8.87 8.35
CA GLN A 156 4.08 -8.23 7.24
C GLN A 156 4.10 -6.70 7.39
N LEU A 157 3.00 -6.11 7.87
CA LEU A 157 2.93 -4.68 8.12
C LEU A 157 3.96 -4.26 9.18
N GLU A 158 3.99 -4.94 10.33
CA GLU A 158 4.96 -4.65 11.40
C GLU A 158 6.42 -4.78 10.94
N VAL A 159 6.74 -5.80 10.14
CA VAL A 159 8.08 -5.97 9.56
C VAL A 159 8.44 -4.81 8.63
N ASP A 160 7.55 -4.43 7.73
CA ASP A 160 7.79 -3.33 6.79
C ASP A 160 7.83 -1.97 7.50
N SER A 161 7.02 -1.78 8.54
CA SER A 161 7.05 -0.60 9.39
C SER A 161 8.34 -0.49 10.18
N ALA A 162 8.87 -1.59 10.72
CA ALA A 162 10.17 -1.59 11.39
C ALA A 162 11.31 -1.26 10.42
N LEU A 163 11.29 -1.82 9.20
CA LEU A 163 12.24 -1.47 8.15
C LEU A 163 12.15 0.02 7.77
N PHE A 164 10.93 0.54 7.65
CA PHE A 164 10.69 1.95 7.38
C PHE A 164 11.24 2.84 8.51
N GLY A 165 11.00 2.49 9.78
CA GLY A 165 11.52 3.24 10.93
C GLY A 165 13.04 3.35 10.93
N ARG A 166 13.74 2.25 10.59
CA ARG A 166 15.20 2.26 10.42
C ARG A 166 15.66 3.10 9.23
N ALA A 167 14.92 3.04 8.13
CA ALA A 167 15.19 3.86 6.95
C ALA A 167 15.01 5.36 7.28
N LEU A 168 13.98 5.70 8.06
CA LEU A 168 13.73 7.06 8.54
C LEU A 168 14.87 7.54 9.42
N GLU A 169 15.32 6.74 10.40
CA GLU A 169 16.47 7.08 11.26
C GLU A 169 17.75 7.34 10.44
N ALA A 170 17.99 6.53 9.41
CA ALA A 170 19.15 6.69 8.52
C ALA A 170 19.07 7.92 7.59
N ASN A 171 17.85 8.38 7.24
CA ASN A 171 17.65 9.52 6.35
C ASN A 171 17.53 10.84 7.11
N ASP A 172 16.82 10.84 8.25
CA ASP A 172 16.63 12.00 9.13
C ASP A 172 16.49 11.57 10.60
N GLY A 173 17.63 11.44 11.28
CA GLY A 173 17.66 11.05 12.69
C GLY A 173 16.96 12.04 13.64
N GLN A 174 16.83 13.33 13.27
CA GLN A 174 16.14 14.31 14.12
C GLN A 174 14.63 14.06 14.09
N VAL A 175 14.05 13.90 12.90
CA VAL A 175 12.63 13.57 12.76
C VAL A 175 12.35 12.19 13.35
N ALA A 176 13.21 11.20 13.10
CA ALA A 176 13.06 9.86 13.68
C ALA A 176 13.03 9.91 15.21
N LYS A 177 13.97 10.63 15.84
CA LYS A 177 13.99 10.80 17.30
C LYS A 177 12.71 11.48 17.80
N LYS A 178 12.31 12.59 17.16
CA LYS A 178 11.11 13.34 17.55
C LYS A 178 9.85 12.48 17.47
N VAL A 179 9.65 11.81 16.35
CA VAL A 179 8.42 11.06 16.05
C VAL A 179 8.39 9.71 16.78
N LEU A 180 9.46 8.92 16.65
CA LEU A 180 9.47 7.53 17.11
C LEU A 180 9.84 7.39 18.60
N LEU A 181 10.61 8.33 19.16
CA LEU A 181 11.10 8.23 20.54
C LEU A 181 10.43 9.26 21.46
N GLU A 182 10.50 10.56 21.13
CA GLU A 182 9.99 11.61 22.01
C GLU A 182 8.45 11.63 22.05
N LEU A 183 7.80 11.48 20.89
CA LEU A 183 6.34 11.35 20.79
C LEU A 183 5.86 9.90 20.85
N SER A 184 6.78 8.93 20.93
CA SER A 184 6.48 7.49 21.06
C SER A 184 5.53 6.92 19.99
N ILE A 185 5.53 7.46 18.78
CA ILE A 185 4.69 6.96 17.68
C ILE A 185 5.36 5.72 17.07
N PRO A 186 4.75 4.53 17.14
CA PRO A 186 5.25 3.34 16.47
C PRO A 186 5.27 3.56 14.95
N PRO A 187 6.29 3.06 14.22
CA PRO A 187 6.30 3.13 12.76
C PRO A 187 5.06 2.50 12.10
N SER A 188 4.43 1.51 12.74
CA SER A 188 3.23 0.84 12.22
C SER A 188 2.01 1.73 12.20
N GLU A 189 1.87 2.67 13.15
CA GLU A 189 0.77 3.65 13.12
C GLU A 189 0.86 4.53 11.87
N ILE A 190 2.06 4.99 11.52
CA ILE A 190 2.32 5.80 10.32
C ILE A 190 2.11 4.96 9.05
N CYS A 191 2.73 3.78 8.99
CA CYS A 191 2.75 2.96 7.79
C CYS A 191 1.42 2.27 7.49
N SER A 192 0.55 2.08 8.49
CA SER A 192 -0.74 1.41 8.32
C SER A 192 -1.59 2.09 7.26
N SER A 193 -1.83 3.40 7.37
CA SER A 193 -2.58 4.17 6.36
C SER A 193 -1.87 4.13 4.99
N TRP A 194 -0.55 4.31 4.98
CA TRP A 194 0.23 4.38 3.74
C TRP A 194 0.26 3.06 2.95
N PHE A 195 0.55 1.93 3.59
CA PHE A 195 0.77 0.67 2.89
C PHE A 195 -0.52 -0.11 2.65
N THR A 196 -1.51 -0.01 3.55
CA THR A 196 -2.80 -0.69 3.35
C THR A 196 -3.72 0.04 2.37
N SER A 197 -3.53 1.34 2.14
CA SER A 197 -4.24 2.07 1.08
C SER A 197 -3.35 2.36 -0.14
N VAL A 198 -2.05 1.99 -0.10
CA VAL A 198 -1.04 2.33 -1.11
C VAL A 198 -1.08 3.84 -1.44
N PHE A 199 -1.11 4.65 -0.39
CA PHE A 199 -1.21 6.12 -0.39
C PHE A 199 -2.48 6.74 -0.99
N VAL A 200 -3.50 5.95 -1.34
CA VAL A 200 -4.76 6.49 -1.89
C VAL A 200 -5.43 7.44 -0.90
N GLU A 201 -5.36 7.15 0.40
CA GLU A 201 -5.94 8.01 1.44
C GLU A 201 -5.13 9.31 1.67
N ASN A 202 -3.85 9.33 1.28
CA ASN A 202 -2.90 10.35 1.74
C ASN A 202 -2.49 11.34 0.66
N LEU A 203 -2.59 10.95 -0.61
CA LEU A 203 -2.10 11.74 -1.74
C LEU A 203 -3.21 12.04 -2.75
N PRO A 204 -3.17 13.18 -3.45
CA PRO A 204 -4.09 13.45 -4.55
C PRO A 204 -3.93 12.40 -5.67
N THR A 205 -5.02 12.10 -6.39
CA THR A 205 -5.10 11.05 -7.43
C THR A 205 -3.96 11.10 -8.46
N GLY A 206 -3.53 12.30 -8.88
CA GLY A 206 -2.41 12.46 -9.80
C GLY A 206 -1.07 11.95 -9.25
N TYR A 207 -0.82 12.14 -7.95
CA TYR A 207 0.36 11.63 -7.26
C TYR A 207 0.24 10.12 -7.04
N VAL A 208 -0.93 9.62 -6.62
CA VAL A 208 -1.18 8.19 -6.43
C VAL A 208 -0.92 7.40 -7.71
N ASN A 209 -1.49 7.84 -8.84
CA ASN A 209 -1.28 7.19 -10.13
C ASN A 209 0.21 7.12 -10.49
N ARG A 210 0.94 8.20 -10.23
CA ARG A 210 2.37 8.26 -10.52
C ARG A 210 3.20 7.39 -9.60
N VAL A 211 2.86 7.32 -8.31
CA VAL A 211 3.46 6.39 -7.35
C VAL A 211 3.21 4.95 -7.80
N TRP A 212 1.99 4.64 -8.26
CA TRP A 212 1.60 3.30 -8.69
C TRP A 212 2.33 2.86 -9.97
N ASP A 213 2.56 3.75 -10.93
CA ASP A 213 3.38 3.45 -12.12
C ASP A 213 4.72 2.81 -11.74
N LEU A 214 5.38 3.32 -10.70
CA LEU A 214 6.69 2.83 -10.26
C LEU A 214 6.56 1.71 -9.22
N PHE A 215 5.59 1.78 -8.31
CA PHE A 215 5.37 0.75 -7.30
C PHE A 215 5.14 -0.62 -7.93
N MET A 216 4.35 -0.72 -9.00
CA MET A 216 4.08 -2.02 -9.63
C MET A 216 5.35 -2.66 -10.21
N TYR A 217 6.35 -1.85 -10.59
CA TYR A 217 7.65 -2.30 -11.08
C TYR A 217 8.65 -2.58 -9.93
N GLU A 218 8.85 -1.60 -9.04
CA GLU A 218 9.87 -1.59 -7.99
C GLU A 218 9.44 -2.35 -6.72
N GLY A 219 8.15 -2.42 -6.43
CA GLY A 219 7.57 -3.05 -5.24
C GLY A 219 7.63 -2.20 -3.97
N ILE A 220 7.43 -2.85 -2.82
CA ILE A 220 7.35 -2.22 -1.49
C ILE A 220 8.50 -1.25 -1.14
N PRO A 221 9.79 -1.50 -1.48
CA PRO A 221 10.85 -0.54 -1.20
C PRO A 221 10.60 0.86 -1.79
N PHE A 222 9.90 0.94 -2.92
CA PHE A 222 9.53 2.23 -3.50
C PHE A 222 8.46 2.96 -2.68
N LEU A 223 7.50 2.25 -2.09
CA LEU A 223 6.52 2.86 -1.17
C LEU A 223 7.20 3.43 0.09
N MET A 224 8.21 2.73 0.62
CA MET A 224 9.02 3.26 1.73
C MET A 224 9.73 4.56 1.34
N ARG A 225 10.32 4.62 0.15
CA ARG A 225 10.93 5.85 -0.39
C ARG A 225 9.94 6.99 -0.54
N VAL A 226 8.70 6.71 -0.96
CA VAL A 226 7.64 7.70 -1.04
C VAL A 226 7.29 8.25 0.35
N GLY A 227 7.16 7.38 1.36
CA GLY A 227 6.96 7.81 2.75
C GLY A 227 8.09 8.69 3.28
N LEU A 228 9.34 8.34 2.99
CA LEU A 228 10.52 9.16 3.34
C LEU A 228 10.51 10.53 2.64
N ALA A 229 10.11 10.57 1.37
CA ALA A 229 9.97 11.83 0.62
C ALA A 229 8.89 12.73 1.21
N ILE A 230 7.73 12.18 1.61
CA ILE A 230 6.66 12.92 2.28
C ILE A 230 7.15 13.49 3.61
N ILE A 231 7.85 12.68 4.43
CA ILE A 231 8.45 13.15 5.67
C ILE A 231 9.46 14.28 5.41
N ASN A 232 10.29 14.17 4.37
CA ASN A 232 11.24 15.20 4.00
C ASN A 232 10.54 16.54 3.67
N CYS A 233 9.46 16.49 2.90
CA CYS A 233 8.62 17.64 2.58
C CYS A 233 7.98 18.28 3.84
N CYS A 234 7.54 17.44 4.78
CA CYS A 234 6.85 17.88 6.00
C CYS A 234 7.79 18.15 7.17
N ARG A 235 9.10 17.93 7.02
CA ARG A 235 10.12 17.92 8.07
C ARG A 235 9.97 19.05 9.08
N ARG A 236 9.86 20.29 8.60
CA ARG A 236 9.80 21.47 9.47
C ARG A 236 8.59 21.41 10.40
N ILE A 237 7.41 21.11 9.87
CA ILE A 237 6.17 21.02 10.66
C ILE A 237 6.24 19.85 11.64
N LEU A 238 6.78 18.70 11.21
CA LEU A 238 6.91 17.52 12.07
C LEU A 238 7.80 17.77 13.31
N LEU A 239 8.84 18.61 13.17
CA LEU A 239 9.69 19.00 14.30
C LEU A 239 9.00 19.98 15.25
N GLU A 240 8.05 20.77 14.74
CA GLU A 240 7.24 21.74 15.52
C GLU A 240 6.06 21.06 16.23
N CYS A 241 5.63 19.88 15.77
CA CYS A 241 4.56 19.10 16.41
C CYS A 241 4.86 18.77 17.88
N THR A 242 3.84 18.86 18.72
CA THR A 242 3.93 18.60 20.17
C THR A 242 3.11 17.39 20.63
N SER A 243 2.32 16.79 19.73
CA SER A 243 1.53 15.58 20.00
C SER A 243 1.61 14.57 18.86
N ASP A 244 1.38 13.31 19.19
CA ASP A 244 1.19 12.20 18.27
C ASP A 244 0.09 12.48 17.23
N ALA A 245 -1.09 12.94 17.67
CA ALA A 245 -2.20 13.27 16.80
C ALA A 245 -1.83 14.34 15.76
N SER A 246 -1.05 15.35 16.14
CA SER A 246 -0.62 16.40 15.20
C SER A 246 0.36 15.88 14.14
N VAL A 247 1.22 14.92 14.49
CA VAL A 247 2.12 14.26 13.54
C VAL A 247 1.33 13.38 12.59
N LEU A 248 0.43 12.54 13.12
CA LEU A 248 -0.40 11.66 12.31
C LEU A 248 -1.29 12.44 11.35
N GLU A 249 -1.87 13.56 11.79
CA GLU A 249 -2.64 14.45 10.91
C GLU A 249 -1.79 14.96 9.73
N VAL A 250 -0.57 15.43 9.99
CA VAL A 250 0.34 15.93 8.94
C VAL A 250 0.76 14.81 7.99
N LEU A 251 0.98 13.58 8.49
CA LEU A 251 1.42 12.46 7.68
C LEU A 251 0.29 11.76 6.91
N HIS A 252 -0.92 11.78 7.45
CA HIS A 252 -2.11 11.27 6.78
C HIS A 252 -2.66 12.26 5.76
N HIS A 253 -2.55 13.57 6.04
CA HIS A 253 -3.05 14.65 5.20
C HIS A 253 -1.95 15.72 4.97
N PRO A 254 -0.86 15.37 4.25
CA PRO A 254 0.24 16.29 4.01
C PRO A 254 -0.25 17.54 3.29
N PRO A 255 0.03 18.76 3.80
CA PRO A 255 -0.43 19.98 3.16
C PRO A 255 0.06 20.08 1.72
N SER A 256 -0.85 20.29 0.75
CA SER A 256 -0.52 20.27 -0.68
C SER A 256 0.59 21.24 -1.08
N ARG A 257 0.75 22.35 -0.35
CA ARG A 257 1.82 23.34 -0.56
C ARG A 257 3.23 22.84 -0.23
N LEU A 258 3.33 21.78 0.58
CA LEU A 258 4.60 21.18 0.98
C LEU A 258 4.99 19.99 0.10
N LEU A 259 4.00 19.37 -0.55
CA LEU A 259 4.28 18.34 -1.54
C LEU A 259 5.07 18.95 -2.71
N PRO A 260 5.88 18.14 -3.41
CA PRO A 260 6.57 18.58 -4.62
C PRO A 260 5.57 19.19 -5.62
N PRO A 261 5.98 20.10 -6.52
CA PRO A 261 5.05 20.86 -7.36
C PRO A 261 4.26 20.00 -8.37
N ASN A 262 4.72 18.78 -8.66
CA ASN A 262 4.02 17.83 -9.53
C ASN A 262 4.39 16.38 -9.17
N PRO A 263 3.61 15.39 -9.66
CA PRO A 263 3.86 13.97 -9.38
C PRO A 263 5.26 13.45 -9.79
N ASP A 264 5.83 13.93 -10.90
CA ASP A 264 7.17 13.51 -11.34
C ASP A 264 8.28 14.01 -10.41
N ALA A 265 8.11 15.20 -9.83
CA ALA A 265 9.00 15.73 -8.81
C ALA A 265 8.94 14.88 -7.52
N LEU A 266 7.76 14.36 -7.15
CA LEU A 266 7.65 13.40 -6.03
C LEU A 266 8.38 12.10 -6.32
N VAL A 267 8.24 11.52 -7.52
CA VAL A 267 8.99 10.32 -7.91
C VAL A 267 10.50 10.57 -7.85
N THR A 268 10.96 11.71 -8.36
CA THR A 268 12.37 12.09 -8.33
C THR A 268 12.89 12.20 -6.90
N LEU A 269 12.13 12.85 -6.00
CA LEU A 269 12.47 12.97 -4.59
C LEU A 269 12.44 11.61 -3.88
N ALA A 270 11.49 10.73 -4.19
CA ALA A 270 11.45 9.38 -3.64
C ALA A 270 12.69 8.57 -4.06
N LEU A 271 13.06 8.62 -5.34
CA LEU A 271 14.23 7.89 -5.86
C LEU A 271 15.56 8.41 -5.31
N SER A 272 15.62 9.65 -4.79
CA SER A 272 16.82 10.20 -4.16
C SER A 272 16.98 9.81 -2.67
N GLN A 273 15.94 9.24 -2.04
CA GLN A 273 16.01 8.80 -0.65
C GLN A 273 17.02 7.66 -0.47
N LYS A 274 17.76 7.68 0.65
CA LYS A 274 18.80 6.68 0.96
C LYS A 274 18.15 5.37 1.42
N LEU A 275 17.71 4.57 0.46
CA LEU A 275 17.17 3.23 0.69
C LEU A 275 17.48 2.34 -0.51
N LYS A 276 18.40 1.39 -0.38
CA LYS A 276 18.73 0.44 -1.46
C LYS A 276 17.91 -0.84 -1.31
N ASP A 277 17.45 -1.40 -2.43
CA ASP A 277 16.61 -2.61 -2.44
C ASP A 277 17.32 -3.82 -1.80
N ASP A 278 18.63 -3.96 -2.06
CA ASP A 278 19.42 -5.05 -1.48
C ASP A 278 19.55 -4.94 0.04
N ASP A 279 19.63 -3.72 0.56
CA ASP A 279 19.69 -3.49 2.00
C ASP A 279 18.34 -3.81 2.66
N VAL A 280 17.23 -3.38 2.03
CA VAL A 280 15.87 -3.75 2.48
C VAL A 280 15.71 -5.27 2.48
N ARG A 281 16.11 -5.96 1.40
CA ARG A 281 16.01 -7.42 1.30
C ARG A 281 16.83 -8.14 2.38
N LYS A 282 18.07 -7.69 2.63
CA LYS A 282 18.93 -8.27 3.67
C LYS A 282 18.40 -8.01 5.08
N GLN A 283 17.88 -6.81 5.34
CA GLN A 283 17.35 -6.44 6.65
C GLN A 283 16.01 -7.11 6.94
N ARG A 284 15.18 -7.36 5.92
CA ARG A 284 13.87 -8.02 6.05
C ARG A 284 13.95 -9.34 6.82
N ILE A 285 14.86 -10.24 6.43
CA ILE A 285 15.03 -11.55 7.10
C ILE A 285 15.29 -11.38 8.61
N LYS A 286 16.11 -10.38 8.97
CA LYS A 286 16.41 -10.08 10.37
C LYS A 286 15.19 -9.52 11.11
N MET A 287 14.45 -8.62 10.46
CA MET A 287 13.25 -8.01 11.05
C MET A 287 12.12 -9.03 11.24
N GLU A 288 11.89 -9.93 10.29
CA GLU A 288 10.92 -11.03 10.42
C GLU A 288 11.22 -11.90 11.64
N ALA A 289 12.48 -12.29 11.84
CA ALA A 289 12.90 -13.06 13.00
C ALA A 289 12.70 -12.28 14.32
N GLN A 290 12.94 -10.97 14.31
CA GLN A 290 12.77 -10.11 15.49
C GLN A 290 11.30 -9.93 15.85
N VAL A 291 10.44 -9.58 14.90
CA VAL A 291 9.00 -9.37 15.12
C VAL A 291 8.35 -10.67 15.60
N LYS A 292 8.69 -11.80 14.99
CA LYS A 292 8.18 -13.11 15.42
C LYS A 292 8.52 -13.43 16.88
N ARG A 293 9.74 -13.12 17.32
CA ARG A 293 10.15 -13.30 18.74
C ARG A 293 9.37 -12.39 19.68
N GLN A 294 9.16 -11.13 19.29
CA GLN A 294 8.41 -10.16 20.11
C GLN A 294 6.95 -10.60 20.29
N THR A 295 6.28 -11.03 19.23
CA THR A 295 4.89 -11.50 19.31
C THR A 295 4.77 -12.79 20.14
N GLN A 296 5.70 -13.73 20.00
CA GLN A 296 5.72 -14.94 20.83
C GLN A 296 5.94 -14.61 22.32
N ALA A 297 6.81 -13.64 22.62
CA ALA A 297 7.04 -13.20 23.99
C ALA A 297 5.81 -12.52 24.61
N GLN A 298 5.03 -11.78 23.81
CA GLN A 298 3.78 -11.15 24.25
C GLN A 298 2.64 -12.16 24.46
N GLN A 299 2.63 -13.27 23.72
CA GLN A 299 1.64 -14.34 23.83
C GLN A 299 1.99 -15.40 24.89
N ALA A 300 3.21 -15.38 25.45
CA ALA A 300 3.58 -16.29 26.52
C ALA A 300 2.76 -15.99 27.78
N PRO A 301 2.17 -17.00 28.45
CA PRO A 301 1.40 -16.76 29.67
C PRO A 301 2.30 -16.11 30.71
N ARG A 302 1.88 -14.93 31.23
CA ARG A 302 2.49 -14.34 32.43
C ARG A 302 2.46 -15.41 33.51
N LYS A 303 3.61 -15.98 33.87
CA LYS A 303 3.73 -16.80 35.08
C LYS A 303 3.25 -15.91 36.23
N THR A 304 2.08 -16.22 36.77
CA THR A 304 1.52 -15.59 37.95
C THR A 304 2.48 -15.84 39.12
N ALA A 305 3.29 -14.84 39.43
CA ALA A 305 3.96 -14.75 40.71
C ALA A 305 2.90 -14.35 41.75
N ALA A 306 2.42 -15.34 42.50
CA ALA A 306 1.96 -15.27 43.90
C ALA A 306 0.98 -16.43 44.15
N ALA A 307 1.47 -17.50 44.80
CA ALA A 307 0.59 -18.39 45.55
C ALA A 307 0.06 -17.59 46.76
N PRO A 308 -1.25 -17.55 47.04
CA PRO A 308 -1.75 -16.94 48.25
C PRO A 308 -1.31 -17.79 49.46
N ALA A 309 -0.76 -17.13 50.48
CA ALA A 309 -0.43 -17.74 51.76
C ALA A 309 -1.68 -18.39 52.35
N SER A 310 -1.58 -19.68 52.68
CA SER A 310 -2.60 -20.42 53.41
C SER A 310 -2.73 -19.84 54.82
N ILE A 311 -3.86 -19.19 55.11
CA ILE A 311 -4.24 -18.80 56.47
C ILE A 311 -4.66 -20.08 57.20
N SER A 312 -3.81 -20.56 58.10
CA SER A 312 -4.14 -21.60 59.07
C SER A 312 -4.98 -21.00 60.20
N LEU A 313 -6.21 -21.47 60.38
CA LEU A 313 -7.04 -21.15 61.56
C LEU A 313 -6.66 -22.09 62.73
N PRO A 314 -6.59 -21.58 63.98
CA PRO A 314 -6.36 -22.40 65.15
C PRO A 314 -7.63 -23.17 65.54
N LYS A 315 -7.46 -24.45 65.92
CA LYS A 315 -8.52 -25.27 66.50
C LYS A 315 -8.71 -24.90 67.97
N THR A 316 -9.93 -24.51 68.33
CA THR A 316 -10.52 -24.63 69.67
C THR A 316 -11.95 -25.12 69.51
#